data_AF-A0A927V6Z3-F1
#
_entry.id   AF-A0A927V6Z3-F1
#
_cell.length_a   1.000
_cell.length_b   1.000
_cell.length_c   1.000
_cell.angle_alpha   90.00
_cell.angle_beta   90.00
_cell.angle_gamma   90.00
#
_symmetry.space_group_name_H-M   'P 1'
#
loop_
_entity.id
_entity.type
_entity.pdbx_description
1 polymer ?
#
loop_
_entity_poly.entity_id
_entity_poly.type
_entity_poly.pdbx_seq_one_letter_code
_entity_poly.pdbx_strand_id
1 'polypeptide(L)'
;MPDIIVNDESYVNMSTVYGEVATAMENRLNTYVEILGTVQAEGVVGGHVHDNLVLFQNKVAGLKGQLESCVAEVQGLCTQYVEDIDEADSDLY
;
A
#
# COMPACT_ATOMS: atom_id res chain seq x y z
N MET A 1 -37.89 10.69 -1.20
CA MET A 1 -36.44 10.94 -1.23
C MET A 1 -35.85 9.79 -2.04
N PRO A 2 -34.96 9.99 -3.02
CA PRO A 2 -34.35 8.86 -3.68
C PRO A 2 -33.46 8.14 -2.65
N ASP A 3 -33.68 6.83 -2.46
CA ASP A 3 -32.75 5.97 -1.70
C ASP A 3 -31.34 6.20 -2.24
N ILE A 4 -30.42 6.53 -1.35
CA ILE A 4 -29.01 6.47 -1.70
C ILE A 4 -28.69 4.97 -1.68
N ILE A 5 -28.89 4.29 -2.82
CA ILE A 5 -28.42 2.91 -2.96
C ILE A 5 -26.89 2.96 -3.03
N VAL A 6 -26.25 2.88 -1.88
CA VAL A 6 -24.81 2.66 -1.78
C VAL A 6 -24.57 1.19 -2.08
N ASN A 7 -23.72 0.93 -3.05
CA ASN A 7 -23.33 -0.43 -3.40
C ASN A 7 -22.13 -0.81 -2.54
N ASP A 8 -22.39 -1.36 -1.35
CA ASP A 8 -21.36 -1.76 -0.38
C ASP A 8 -20.37 -2.77 -0.96
N GLU A 9 -20.87 -3.65 -1.84
CA GLU A 9 -20.05 -4.58 -2.62
C GLU A 9 -18.96 -3.86 -3.44
N SER A 10 -19.24 -2.65 -3.94
CA SER A 10 -18.26 -1.86 -4.69
C SER A 10 -17.14 -1.33 -3.78
N TYR A 11 -17.43 -0.94 -2.54
CA TYR A 11 -16.42 -0.47 -1.58
C TYR A 11 -15.56 -1.61 -1.05
N VAL A 12 -16.17 -2.77 -0.77
CA VAL A 12 -15.46 -4.00 -0.38
C VAL A 12 -14.53 -4.47 -1.50
N ASN A 13 -15.00 -4.44 -2.75
CA ASN A 13 -14.18 -4.81 -3.90
C ASN A 13 -13.02 -3.83 -4.12
N MET A 14 -13.25 -2.53 -3.93
CA MET A 14 -12.22 -1.51 -4.03
C MET A 14 -11.13 -1.66 -2.96
N SER A 15 -11.53 -1.93 -1.72
CA SER A 15 -10.64 -2.27 -0.61
C SER A 15 -9.75 -3.48 -0.94
N THR A 16 -10.32 -4.51 -1.55
CA THR A 16 -9.60 -5.71 -1.99
C THR A 16 -8.57 -5.37 -3.07
N VAL A 17 -8.98 -4.63 -4.11
CA VAL A 17 -8.08 -4.20 -5.20
C VAL A 17 -6.92 -3.36 -4.67
N TYR A 18 -7.16 -2.44 -3.73
CA TYR A 18 -6.08 -1.67 -3.12
C TYR A 18 -5.10 -2.55 -2.32
N GLY A 19 -5.61 -3.55 -1.59
CA GLY A 19 -4.79 -4.55 -0.91
C GLY A 19 -3.89 -5.35 -1.85
N GLU A 20 -4.43 -5.79 -2.98
CA GLU A 20 -3.67 -6.52 -4.00
C GLU A 20 -2.58 -5.65 -4.65
N VAL A 21 -2.89 -4.40 -4.99
CA VAL A 21 -1.93 -3.44 -5.54
C VAL A 21 -0.81 -3.16 -4.53
N ALA A 22 -1.15 -2.96 -3.26
CA ALA A 22 -0.17 -2.75 -2.19
C ALA A 22 0.81 -3.93 -2.08
N THR A 23 0.26 -5.14 -2.00
CA THR A 23 1.05 -6.38 -1.92
C THR A 23 1.96 -6.53 -3.13
N ALA A 24 1.44 -6.27 -4.34
CA ALA A 24 2.23 -6.36 -5.56
C ALA A 24 3.36 -5.33 -5.62
N MET A 25 3.16 -4.12 -5.09
CA MET A 25 4.21 -3.10 -5.01
C MET A 25 5.25 -3.43 -3.94
N GLU A 26 4.86 -3.91 -2.76
CA GLU A 26 5.78 -4.36 -1.71
C GLU A 26 6.68 -5.49 -2.20
N ASN A 27 6.11 -6.47 -2.91
CA ASN A 27 6.90 -7.55 -3.51
C ASN A 27 7.94 -7.01 -4.50
N ARG A 28 7.58 -6.03 -5.33
CA ARG A 28 8.52 -5.39 -6.27
C ARG A 28 9.62 -4.61 -5.55
N LEU A 29 9.28 -3.89 -4.48
CA LEU A 29 10.25 -3.17 -3.64
C LEU A 29 11.24 -4.15 -2.99
N ASN A 30 10.75 -5.28 -2.46
CA ASN A 30 11.59 -6.32 -1.88
C ASN A 30 12.55 -6.92 -2.89
N THR A 31 12.06 -7.31 -4.07
CA THR A 31 12.91 -7.83 -5.16
C THR A 31 13.97 -6.79 -5.55
N TYR A 32 13.61 -5.52 -5.60
CA TYR A 32 14.55 -4.47 -5.96
C TYR A 32 15.65 -4.27 -4.90
N VAL A 33 15.30 -4.32 -3.61
CA VAL A 33 16.27 -4.29 -2.50
C VAL A 33 17.22 -5.49 -2.54
N GLU A 34 16.71 -6.69 -2.86
CA GLU A 34 17.54 -7.89 -3.04
C GLU A 34 18.54 -7.73 -4.18
N ILE A 35 18.08 -7.26 -5.36
CA ILE A 35 18.95 -7.01 -6.52
C ILE A 35 20.06 -6.02 -6.16
N LEU A 36 19.72 -4.91 -5.50
CA LEU A 36 20.69 -3.91 -5.05
C LEU A 36 21.71 -4.51 -4.06
N GLY A 37 21.25 -5.38 -3.16
CA GLY A 37 22.12 -6.09 -2.22
C GLY A 37 23.12 -7.00 -2.94
N THR A 38 22.68 -7.79 -3.92
CA THR A 38 23.57 -8.64 -4.72
C THR A 38 24.60 -7.82 -5.50
N VAL A 39 24.19 -6.71 -6.11
CA VAL A 39 25.11 -5.82 -6.86
C VAL A 39 26.19 -5.21 -5.95
N GLN A 40 25.84 -4.82 -4.72
CA GLN A 40 26.82 -4.33 -3.75
C GLN A 40 27.77 -5.43 -3.27
N ALA A 41 27.25 -6.64 -3.02
CA ALA A 41 28.05 -7.75 -2.52
C ALA A 41 29.06 -8.28 -3.56
N GLU A 42 28.68 -8.30 -4.84
CA GLU A 42 29.45 -8.98 -5.89
C GLU A 42 30.15 -8.02 -6.87
N GLY A 43 29.59 -6.82 -7.10
CA GLY A 43 30.00 -5.95 -8.20
C GLY A 43 30.65 -4.64 -7.80
N VAL A 44 30.11 -3.95 -6.80
CA VAL A 44 30.57 -2.62 -6.39
C VAL A 44 30.81 -2.58 -4.89
N VAL A 45 32.00 -3.03 -4.47
CA VAL A 45 32.34 -3.27 -3.06
C VAL A 45 32.91 -2.03 -2.33
N GLY A 46 33.05 -0.90 -3.01
CA GLY A 46 33.57 0.34 -2.40
C GLY A 46 33.63 1.55 -3.34
N GLY A 47 33.90 2.72 -2.76
CA GLY A 47 33.95 4.01 -3.46
C GLY A 47 32.57 4.67 -3.62
N HIS A 48 32.54 5.84 -4.25
CA HIS A 48 31.33 6.68 -4.30
C HIS A 48 30.11 5.99 -4.92
N VAL A 49 30.30 5.04 -5.83
CA VAL A 49 29.19 4.28 -6.44
C VAL A 49 28.57 3.31 -5.43
N HIS A 50 29.39 2.61 -4.65
CA HIS A 50 28.93 1.77 -3.54
C HIS A 50 28.15 2.60 -2.52
N ASP A 51 28.70 3.73 -2.08
CA ASP A 51 28.07 4.55 -1.04
C ASP A 51 26.72 5.12 -1.50
N ASN A 52 26.62 5.51 -2.77
CA ASN A 52 25.36 5.94 -3.38
C ASN A 52 24.34 4.80 -3.48
N LEU A 53 24.78 3.59 -3.81
CA LEU A 53 23.91 2.41 -3.84
C LEU A 53 23.40 2.05 -2.44
N VAL A 54 24.23 2.14 -1.41
CA VAL A 54 23.84 1.91 -0.01
C VAL A 54 22.80 2.94 0.43
N LEU A 55 23.04 4.22 0.15
CA LEU A 55 22.08 5.29 0.45
C LEU A 55 20.73 5.06 -0.25
N PHE A 56 20.77 4.64 -1.51
CA PHE A 56 19.58 4.39 -2.28
C PHE A 56 18.82 3.16 -1.75
N GLN A 57 19.51 2.06 -1.45
CA GLN A 57 18.91 0.88 -0.83
C GLN A 57 18.25 1.20 0.51
N ASN A 58 18.89 2.03 1.35
CA ASN A 58 18.31 2.48 2.61
C ASN A 58 17.02 3.30 2.40
N LYS A 59 16.98 4.16 1.37
CA LYS A 59 15.76 4.90 1.02
C LYS A 59 14.64 3.98 0.56
N VAL A 60 14.94 3.00 -0.29
CA VAL A 60 13.95 2.02 -0.76
C VAL A 60 13.45 1.14 0.38
N ALA A 61 14.35 0.66 1.25
CA ALA A 61 13.99 -0.10 2.44
C ALA A 61 13.11 0.72 3.40
N GLY A 62 13.32 2.03 3.49
CA GLY A 62 12.47 2.93 4.27
C GLY A 62 11.04 3.09 3.75
N LEU A 63 10.80 2.79 2.46
CA LEU A 63 9.46 2.80 1.87
C LEU A 63 8.68 1.51 2.15
N LYS A 64 9.38 0.44 2.56
CA LYS A 64 8.78 -0.85 2.88
C LYS A 64 7.81 -0.70 4.06
N GLY A 65 6.60 -1.22 3.91
CA GLY A 65 5.53 -1.16 4.90
C GLY A 65 4.79 0.18 4.93
N GLN A 66 5.32 1.27 4.34
CA GLN A 66 4.58 2.53 4.23
C GLN A 66 3.38 2.37 3.29
N LEU A 67 3.52 1.55 2.25
CA LEU A 67 2.47 1.32 1.28
C LEU A 67 1.35 0.45 1.87
N GLU A 68 1.69 -0.59 2.64
CA GLU A 68 0.73 -1.37 3.42
C GLU A 68 -0.04 -0.49 4.40
N SER A 69 0.67 0.41 5.10
CA SER A 69 0.04 1.34 6.05
C SER A 69 -0.95 2.29 5.35
N CYS A 70 -0.56 2.87 4.21
CA CYS A 70 -1.42 3.77 3.43
C CYS A 70 -2.67 3.03 2.92
N VAL A 71 -2.52 1.79 2.47
CA VAL A 71 -3.66 0.99 2.03
C VAL A 71 -4.55 0.59 3.20
N ALA A 72 -4.00 0.23 4.35
CA ALA A 72 -4.79 -0.04 5.55
C ALA A 72 -5.63 1.18 5.98
N GLU A 73 -5.09 2.39 5.88
CA GLU A 73 -5.84 3.63 6.14
C GLU A 73 -6.99 3.81 5.14
N VAL A 74 -6.75 3.61 3.85
CA VAL A 74 -7.79 3.71 2.81
C VAL A 74 -8.87 2.65 3.02
N GLN A 75 -8.49 1.42 3.35
CA GLN A 75 -9.44 0.35 3.67
C GLN A 75 -10.31 0.72 4.89
N GLY A 76 -9.70 1.29 5.94
CA GLY A 76 -10.42 1.78 7.11
C GLY A 76 -11.43 2.88 6.76
N LEU A 77 -11.05 3.84 5.92
CA LEU A 77 -11.94 4.89 5.44
C LEU A 77 -13.11 4.34 4.61
N CYS A 78 -12.85 3.35 3.75
CA CYS A 78 -13.91 2.69 2.97
C CYS A 78 -14.90 1.94 3.87
N THR A 79 -14.42 1.24 4.90
CA THR A 79 -15.29 0.55 5.87
C THR A 79 -16.11 1.56 6.66
N GLN A 80 -15.49 2.62 7.18
CA GLN A 80 -16.18 3.66 7.94
C GLN A 80 -17.29 4.32 7.10
N TYR A 81 -17.03 4.58 5.82
CA TYR A 81 -18.02 5.16 4.93
C TYR A 81 -19.28 4.28 4.76
N VAL A 82 -19.10 2.96 4.66
CA VAL A 82 -20.23 2.02 4.58
C VAL A 82 -21.01 2.01 5.90
N GLU A 83 -20.32 1.95 7.04
CA GLU A 83 -20.95 2.00 8.36
C GLU A 83 -21.75 3.30 8.59
N ASP A 84 -21.19 4.45 8.22
CA ASP A 84 -21.84 5.76 8.37
C ASP A 84 -23.14 5.87 7.53
N ILE A 85 -23.17 5.21 6.37
CA ILE A 85 -24.35 5.16 5.51
C ILE A 85 -25.41 4.22 6.07
N ASP A 86 -25.01 3.04 6.52
CA ASP A 86 -25.93 2.08 7.16
C ASP A 86 -26.61 2.70 8.39
N GLU A 87 -25.85 3.46 9.20
CA GLU A 87 -26.40 4.20 10.34
C GLU A 87 -27.40 5.29 9.89
N ALA A 88 -27.04 6.08 8.86
CA ALA A 88 -27.92 7.12 8.33
C ALA A 88 -29.22 6.58 7.70
N ASP A 89 -29.17 5.41 7.06
CA ASP A 89 -30.34 4.72 6.52
C ASP A 89 -31.20 4.10 7.63
N SER A 90 -30.58 3.63 8.73
CA SER A 90 -31.31 3.14 9.90
C SER A 90 -32.11 4.23 10.62
N ASP A 91 -31.67 5.50 10.56
CA ASP A 91 -32.37 6.64 11.16
C ASP A 91 -33.59 7.11 10.33
N LEU A 92 -33.73 6.62 9.09
CA LEU A 92 -34.85 6.94 8.18
C LEU A 92 -36.07 6.02 8.38
N TYR A 93 -35.97 4.97 9.20
CA TYR A 93 -37.03 3.99 9.50
C TYR A 93 -37.46 3.98 10.98
#